data_AF-A0AAE2VBG5-F1
#
_entry.id   AF-A0AAE2VBG5-F1
#
_cell.length_a   1.000
_cell.length_b   1.000
_cell.length_c   1.000
_cell.angle_alpha   90.00
_cell.angle_beta   90.00
_cell.angle_gamma   90.00
#
_symmetry.space_group_name_H-M   'P 1'
#
loop_
_entity.id
_entity.type
_entity.pdbx_description
1 polymer ?
#
loop_
_entity_poly.entity_id
_entity_poly.type
_entity_poly.pdbx_seq_one_letter_code
_entity_poly.pdbx_strand_id
1 'polypeptide(L)'
;MDSSIVSLFEYTRSRVCDQDIIDFSPGDPGYPDYVKVWTEIRRSGAMPTQADFDLSEVIGLTGWAKPDEWPDPERFRRYRRFTSAIGLALLHHGQCSEVVRPANYLARDLLIDLDPSCERHLSLVRSAVEATRKLLSTTNLDEGYPFFTLATMILAQKASDWKASEAAATRLIADEAAVRKSDSLSYLAHDDQFLFGLSVYNQVHSDWLAMACALKNPNRHEDSQLVIESLTDH
;
A
#
# COMPACT_ATOMS: atom_id res chain seq x y z
N MET A 1 12.39 -5.46 -12.44
CA MET A 1 11.17 -4.73 -12.09
C MET A 1 9.97 -5.48 -12.66
N ASP A 2 8.95 -5.71 -11.86
CA ASP A 2 7.74 -6.44 -12.27
C ASP A 2 6.86 -5.59 -13.20
N SER A 3 6.30 -6.21 -14.25
CA SER A 3 5.46 -5.53 -15.24
C SER A 3 4.20 -4.88 -14.67
N SER A 4 3.67 -5.40 -13.55
CA SER A 4 2.52 -4.84 -12.85
C SER A 4 2.83 -3.47 -12.24
N ILE A 5 4.04 -3.30 -11.70
CA ILE A 5 4.50 -2.04 -11.11
C ILE A 5 4.70 -0.98 -12.19
N VAL A 6 5.34 -1.36 -13.30
CA VAL A 6 5.48 -0.47 -14.47
C VAL A 6 4.12 -0.02 -14.98
N SER A 7 3.16 -0.95 -15.08
CA SER A 7 1.82 -0.65 -15.59
C SER A 7 1.03 0.26 -14.66
N LEU A 8 1.13 0.08 -13.34
CA LEU A 8 0.51 0.95 -12.36
C LEU A 8 1.14 2.36 -12.38
N PHE A 9 2.47 2.43 -12.42
CA PHE A 9 3.19 3.70 -12.53
C PHE A 9 2.77 4.50 -13.77
N GLU A 10 2.79 3.88 -14.95
CA GLU A 10 2.37 4.55 -16.19
C GLU A 10 0.91 5.00 -16.13
N TYR A 11 0.05 4.19 -15.54
CA TYR A 11 -1.36 4.53 -15.34
C TYR A 11 -1.54 5.77 -14.45
N THR A 12 -0.86 5.84 -13.31
CA THR A 12 -1.00 6.96 -12.36
C THR A 12 -0.29 8.22 -12.88
N ARG A 13 0.90 8.07 -13.47
CA ARG A 13 1.66 9.14 -14.13
C ARG A 13 0.84 9.85 -15.22
N SER A 14 0.07 9.10 -16.02
CA SER A 14 -0.78 9.67 -17.06
C SER A 14 -1.98 10.50 -16.54
N ARG A 15 -2.30 10.39 -15.24
CA ARG A 15 -3.48 11.02 -14.62
C ARG A 15 -3.15 12.20 -13.71
N VAL A 16 -1.89 12.37 -13.36
CA VAL A 16 -1.40 13.50 -12.59
C VAL A 16 -0.81 14.54 -13.55
N CYS A 17 -1.09 15.81 -13.32
CA CYS A 17 -0.49 16.91 -14.07
C CYS A 17 0.48 17.71 -13.19
N ASP A 18 1.29 18.56 -13.82
CA ASP A 18 2.27 19.39 -13.12
C ASP A 18 1.59 20.33 -12.10
N GLN A 19 0.36 20.77 -12.38
CA GLN A 19 -0.40 21.59 -11.43
C GLN A 19 -0.81 20.80 -10.18
N ASP A 20 -1.16 19.52 -10.31
CA ASP A 20 -1.47 18.68 -9.15
C ASP A 20 -0.21 18.53 -8.25
N ILE A 21 0.97 18.39 -8.86
CA ILE A 21 2.23 18.33 -8.12
C ILE A 21 2.50 19.64 -7.38
N ILE A 22 2.29 20.79 -8.03
CA ILE A 22 2.45 22.13 -7.43
C ILE A 22 1.47 22.33 -6.27
N ASP A 23 0.20 21.94 -6.46
CA ASP A 23 -0.88 22.17 -5.51
C ASP A 23 -0.77 21.26 -4.27
N PHE A 24 -0.24 20.05 -4.42
CA PHE A 24 -0.32 19.00 -3.39
C PHE A 24 1.03 18.55 -2.82
N SER A 25 2.15 19.08 -3.33
CA SER A 25 3.45 18.89 -2.66
C SER A 25 3.45 19.59 -1.28
N PRO A 26 4.11 19.01 -0.26
CA PRO A 26 4.22 19.62 1.06
C PRO A 26 4.82 21.02 1.02
N GLY A 27 4.15 22.01 1.63
CA GLY A 27 4.54 23.43 1.60
C GLY A 27 5.61 23.85 2.61
N ASP A 28 6.52 22.95 2.96
CA ASP A 28 7.61 23.20 3.91
C ASP A 28 8.88 23.74 3.18
N PRO A 29 10.03 23.95 3.87
CA PRO A 29 11.23 24.47 3.21
C PRO A 29 11.76 23.63 2.03
N GLY A 30 11.43 22.33 1.94
CA GLY A 30 11.82 21.47 0.82
C GLY A 30 10.87 21.53 -0.38
N TYR A 31 9.75 22.25 -0.27
CA TYR A 31 8.74 22.40 -1.33
C TYR A 31 9.30 22.59 -2.75
N PRO A 32 10.27 23.50 -3.01
CA PRO A 32 10.77 23.71 -4.37
C PRO A 32 11.44 22.48 -4.96
N ASP A 33 12.15 21.71 -4.14
CA ASP A 33 12.87 20.50 -4.56
C ASP A 33 11.89 19.35 -4.79
N TYR A 34 10.88 19.20 -3.92
CA TYR A 34 9.79 18.25 -4.14
C TYR A 34 9.13 18.47 -5.50
N VAL A 35 8.63 19.69 -5.76
CA VAL A 35 7.93 20.01 -7.01
C VAL A 35 8.82 19.71 -8.21
N LYS A 36 10.12 20.03 -8.13
CA LYS A 36 11.09 19.75 -9.19
C LYS A 36 11.23 18.25 -9.44
N VAL A 37 11.52 17.46 -8.40
CA VAL A 37 11.75 16.00 -8.51
C VAL A 37 10.50 15.28 -9.04
N TRP A 38 9.33 15.54 -8.46
CA TRP A 38 8.08 14.88 -8.87
C TRP A 38 7.67 15.27 -10.29
N THR A 39 7.88 16.53 -10.68
CA THR A 39 7.62 16.99 -12.06
C THR A 39 8.57 16.32 -13.06
N GLU A 40 9.84 16.16 -12.72
CA GLU A 40 10.82 15.47 -13.57
C GLU A 40 10.46 14.00 -13.77
N ILE A 41 10.12 13.28 -12.71
CA ILE A 41 9.67 11.87 -12.80
C ILE A 41 8.42 11.76 -13.68
N ARG A 42 7.44 12.65 -13.47
CA ARG A 42 6.21 12.65 -14.26
C ARG A 42 6.46 12.88 -15.74
N ARG A 43 7.29 13.86 -16.10
CA ARG A 43 7.59 14.22 -17.49
C ARG A 43 8.47 13.21 -18.20
N SER A 44 9.53 12.72 -17.53
CA SER A 44 10.47 11.76 -18.11
C SER A 44 9.86 10.36 -18.23
N GLY A 45 8.97 9.98 -17.30
CA GLY A 45 8.52 8.59 -17.17
C GLY A 45 9.61 7.66 -16.64
N ALA A 46 10.74 8.19 -16.16
CA ALA A 46 11.78 7.39 -15.54
C ALA A 46 11.38 7.09 -14.09
N MET A 47 11.20 5.81 -13.76
CA MET A 47 11.00 5.40 -12.37
C MET A 47 12.31 5.58 -11.58
N PRO A 48 12.25 6.18 -10.38
CA PRO A 48 13.42 6.31 -9.54
C PRO A 48 13.87 4.93 -9.05
N THR A 49 15.18 4.75 -8.93
CA THR A 49 15.82 3.50 -8.47
C THR A 49 16.42 3.61 -7.07
N GLN A 50 16.58 4.84 -6.58
CA GLN A 50 17.10 5.17 -5.27
C GLN A 50 16.11 6.08 -4.56
N ALA A 51 15.91 5.83 -3.27
CA ALA A 51 15.18 6.74 -2.41
C ALA A 51 16.13 7.87 -1.98
N ASP A 52 15.66 9.10 -2.08
CA ASP A 52 16.22 10.26 -1.41
C ASP A 52 15.16 10.86 -0.48
N PHE A 53 15.59 11.86 0.31
CA PHE A 53 14.74 12.51 1.28
C PHE A 53 13.51 13.16 0.62
N ASP A 54 13.69 13.82 -0.51
CA ASP A 54 12.62 14.53 -1.23
C ASP A 54 11.52 13.57 -1.72
N LEU A 55 11.89 12.33 -2.07
CA LEU A 55 10.92 11.30 -2.44
C LEU A 55 10.23 10.71 -1.21
N SER A 56 11.00 10.22 -0.23
CA SER A 56 10.42 9.50 0.90
C SER A 56 9.61 10.40 1.82
N GLU A 57 10.02 11.64 2.01
CA GLU A 57 9.29 12.60 2.83
C GLU A 57 7.96 12.97 2.17
N VAL A 58 7.93 13.23 0.86
CA VAL A 58 6.68 13.55 0.18
C VAL A 58 5.72 12.36 0.20
N ILE A 59 6.21 11.14 -0.05
CA ILE A 59 5.42 9.91 0.12
C ILE A 59 4.89 9.80 1.56
N GLY A 60 5.74 10.10 2.55
CA GLY A 60 5.42 10.17 3.98
C GLY A 60 4.28 11.13 4.28
N LEU A 61 4.52 12.42 4.06
CA LEU A 61 3.65 13.55 4.39
C LEU A 61 2.30 13.50 3.66
N THR A 62 2.32 13.17 2.37
CA THR A 62 1.07 13.11 1.59
C THR A 62 0.19 11.93 2.01
N GLY A 63 0.79 10.82 2.44
CA GLY A 63 0.04 9.66 2.92
C GLY A 63 -0.68 9.86 4.26
N TRP A 64 -0.34 10.89 5.03
CA TRP A 64 -1.06 11.25 6.27
C TRP A 64 -2.29 12.11 6.04
N ALA A 65 -2.31 12.86 4.95
CA ALA A 65 -3.39 13.79 4.67
C ALA A 65 -4.66 13.03 4.23
N LYS A 66 -5.81 13.42 4.80
CA LYS A 66 -7.10 12.86 4.40
C LYS A 66 -7.58 13.57 3.14
N PRO A 67 -7.89 12.85 2.05
CA PRO A 67 -8.32 13.50 0.81
C PRO A 67 -9.55 14.38 0.97
N ASP A 68 -10.47 14.01 1.86
CA ASP A 68 -11.73 14.73 2.06
C ASP A 68 -11.54 16.10 2.75
N GLU A 69 -10.34 16.39 3.25
CA GLU A 69 -9.96 17.69 3.82
C GLU A 69 -9.45 18.68 2.74
N TRP A 70 -9.32 18.25 1.49
CA TRP A 70 -8.84 19.07 0.38
C TRP A 70 -9.98 19.66 -0.47
N PRO A 71 -9.80 20.84 -1.10
CA PRO A 71 -10.82 21.44 -1.97
C PRO A 71 -11.22 20.57 -3.17
N ASP A 72 -10.29 19.76 -3.68
CA ASP A 72 -10.55 18.75 -4.71
C ASP A 72 -9.98 17.39 -4.28
N PRO A 73 -10.78 16.58 -3.54
CA PRO A 73 -10.34 15.31 -2.98
C PRO A 73 -9.87 14.30 -4.03
N GLU A 74 -10.45 14.31 -5.23
CA GLU A 74 -10.11 13.34 -6.28
C GLU A 74 -8.81 13.74 -7.00
N ARG A 75 -8.57 15.03 -7.25
CA ARG A 75 -7.25 15.48 -7.73
C ARG A 75 -6.14 15.14 -6.74
N PHE A 76 -6.39 15.32 -5.44
CA PHE A 76 -5.42 14.92 -4.42
C PHE A 76 -5.19 13.40 -4.40
N ARG A 77 -6.25 12.58 -4.51
CA ARG A 77 -6.11 11.11 -4.64
C ARG A 77 -5.28 10.72 -5.87
N ARG A 78 -5.43 11.40 -7.01
CA ARG A 78 -4.59 11.13 -8.21
C ARG A 78 -3.11 11.37 -7.93
N TYR A 79 -2.80 12.46 -7.25
CA TYR A 79 -1.43 12.75 -6.82
C TYR A 79 -0.91 11.67 -5.86
N ARG A 80 -1.69 11.27 -4.84
CA ARG A 80 -1.30 10.18 -3.93
C ARG A 80 -1.13 8.82 -4.61
N ARG A 81 -2.00 8.46 -5.56
CA ARG A 81 -1.81 7.25 -6.38
C ARG A 81 -0.47 7.28 -7.11
N PHE A 82 -0.05 8.44 -7.61
CA PHE A 82 1.24 8.61 -8.27
C PHE A 82 2.42 8.45 -7.29
N THR A 83 2.36 9.09 -6.12
CA THR A 83 3.41 8.96 -5.10
C THR A 83 3.51 7.54 -4.54
N SER A 84 2.39 6.86 -4.27
CA SER A 84 2.37 5.45 -3.85
C SER A 84 2.89 4.50 -4.93
N ALA A 85 2.60 4.73 -6.21
CA ALA A 85 3.14 3.92 -7.30
C ALA A 85 4.67 4.05 -7.41
N ILE A 86 5.21 5.24 -7.14
CA ILE A 86 6.66 5.47 -7.04
C ILE A 86 7.24 4.78 -5.81
N GLY A 87 6.55 4.80 -4.67
CA GLY A 87 6.93 4.02 -3.49
C GLY A 87 7.07 2.53 -3.79
N LEU A 88 6.12 1.94 -4.52
CA LEU A 88 6.23 0.56 -4.99
C LEU A 88 7.42 0.35 -5.93
N ALA A 89 7.66 1.28 -6.86
CA ALA A 89 8.80 1.19 -7.78
C ALA A 89 10.14 1.15 -7.03
N LEU A 90 10.30 2.00 -6.00
CA LEU A 90 11.48 2.04 -5.14
C LEU A 90 11.68 0.71 -4.38
N LEU A 91 10.63 0.13 -3.80
CA LEU A 91 10.69 -1.19 -3.16
C LEU A 91 11.17 -2.27 -4.15
N HIS A 92 10.63 -2.26 -5.37
CA HIS A 92 11.02 -3.18 -6.45
C HIS A 92 12.40 -2.92 -7.03
N HIS A 93 13.04 -1.82 -6.67
CA HIS A 93 14.45 -1.53 -6.89
C HIS A 93 15.35 -1.86 -5.70
N GLY A 94 14.81 -2.53 -4.67
CA GLY A 94 15.57 -3.01 -3.51
C GLY A 94 15.72 -1.99 -2.39
N GLN A 95 14.98 -0.88 -2.44
CA GLN A 95 14.92 0.05 -1.31
C GLN A 95 14.12 -0.58 -0.15
N CYS A 96 14.52 -0.25 1.08
CA CYS A 96 13.83 -0.70 2.30
C CYS A 96 12.51 0.05 2.48
N SER A 97 11.47 -0.62 2.98
CA SER A 97 10.18 0.02 3.29
C SER A 97 10.31 1.10 4.35
N GLU A 98 11.17 0.91 5.36
CA GLU A 98 11.49 1.93 6.38
C GLU A 98 12.01 3.25 5.77
N VAL A 99 12.71 3.17 4.64
CA VAL A 99 13.26 4.34 3.95
C VAL A 99 12.22 4.97 3.02
N VAL A 100 11.40 4.14 2.36
CA VAL A 100 10.42 4.60 1.37
C VAL A 100 9.11 5.01 2.03
N ARG A 101 8.45 4.03 2.65
CA ARG A 101 7.21 4.10 3.43
C ARG A 101 6.95 2.72 4.02
N PRO A 102 6.67 2.60 5.33
CA PRO A 102 6.40 1.31 5.97
C PRO A 102 5.36 0.49 5.18
N ALA A 103 5.60 -0.82 5.07
CA ALA A 103 4.81 -1.70 4.21
C ALA A 103 3.30 -1.67 4.52
N ASN A 104 2.94 -1.62 5.81
CA ASN A 104 1.56 -1.50 6.25
C ASN A 104 0.89 -0.19 5.82
N TYR A 105 1.65 0.90 5.68
CA TYR A 105 1.13 2.21 5.27
C TYR A 105 0.97 2.25 3.75
N LEU A 106 1.98 1.76 3.02
CA LEU A 106 1.93 1.75 1.58
C LEU A 106 0.81 0.83 1.06
N ALA A 107 0.61 -0.34 1.67
CA ALA A 107 -0.52 -1.21 1.38
C ALA A 107 -1.87 -0.52 1.67
N ARG A 108 -1.98 0.22 2.79
CA ARG A 108 -3.17 1.00 3.15
C ARG A 108 -3.48 2.10 2.13
N ASP A 109 -2.47 2.82 1.67
CA ASP A 109 -2.66 3.94 0.73
C ASP A 109 -3.24 3.46 -0.60
N LEU A 110 -2.77 2.32 -1.11
CA LEU A 110 -3.28 1.70 -2.33
C LEU A 110 -4.77 1.35 -2.23
N LEU A 111 -5.26 1.03 -1.02
CA LEU A 111 -6.67 0.72 -0.79
C LEU A 111 -7.53 1.96 -0.65
N ILE A 112 -7.06 2.96 0.10
CA ILE A 112 -7.85 4.18 0.40
C ILE A 112 -7.90 5.13 -0.78
N ASP A 113 -6.84 5.17 -1.59
CA ASP A 113 -6.84 5.97 -2.80
C ASP A 113 -7.37 5.19 -4.01
N LEU A 114 -7.83 3.95 -3.85
CA LEU A 114 -8.44 3.20 -4.93
C LEU A 114 -9.60 3.99 -5.57
N ASP A 115 -9.67 3.99 -6.90
CA ASP A 115 -10.79 4.58 -7.64
C ASP A 115 -11.90 3.54 -7.76
N PRO A 116 -13.03 3.69 -7.04
CA PRO A 116 -14.10 2.68 -7.03
C PRO A 116 -14.85 2.62 -8.36
N SER A 117 -14.71 3.63 -9.22
CA SER A 117 -15.39 3.71 -10.53
C SER A 117 -14.56 3.15 -11.68
N CYS A 118 -13.30 2.76 -11.42
CA CYS A 118 -12.36 2.36 -12.46
C CYS A 118 -11.86 0.92 -12.30
N GLU A 119 -12.50 -0.01 -13.01
CA GLU A 119 -12.08 -1.44 -13.02
C GLU A 119 -10.63 -1.63 -13.45
N ARG A 120 -10.14 -0.82 -14.40
CA ARG A 120 -8.73 -0.86 -14.82
C ARG A 120 -7.80 -0.51 -13.67
N HIS A 121 -8.14 0.48 -12.85
CA HIS A 121 -7.33 0.84 -11.69
C HIS A 121 -7.31 -0.30 -10.67
N LEU A 122 -8.48 -0.87 -10.36
CA LEU A 122 -8.60 -2.02 -9.48
C LEU A 122 -7.75 -3.20 -9.93
N SER A 123 -7.78 -3.55 -11.22
CA SER A 123 -6.96 -4.63 -11.78
C SER A 123 -5.46 -4.34 -11.62
N LEU A 124 -5.02 -3.12 -11.89
CA LEU A 124 -3.60 -2.75 -11.78
C LEU A 124 -3.11 -2.80 -10.33
N VAL A 125 -3.92 -2.29 -9.39
CA VAL A 125 -3.60 -2.32 -7.96
C VAL A 125 -3.55 -3.76 -7.45
N ARG A 126 -4.51 -4.63 -7.84
CA ARG A 126 -4.48 -6.07 -7.49
C ARG A 126 -3.16 -6.72 -7.89
N SER A 127 -2.76 -6.57 -9.16
CA SER A 127 -1.51 -7.16 -9.65
C SER A 127 -0.28 -6.59 -8.95
N ALA A 128 -0.24 -5.28 -8.72
CA ALA A 128 0.89 -4.62 -8.05
C ALA A 128 1.02 -5.05 -6.58
N VAL A 129 -0.09 -5.18 -5.85
CA VAL A 129 -0.12 -5.66 -4.47
C VAL A 129 0.38 -7.09 -4.37
N GLU A 130 -0.07 -7.99 -5.24
CA GLU A 130 0.38 -9.39 -5.27
C GLU A 130 1.88 -9.50 -5.59
N ALA A 131 2.36 -8.75 -6.59
CA ALA A 131 3.78 -8.72 -6.95
C ALA A 131 4.65 -8.19 -5.80
N THR A 132 4.17 -7.17 -5.10
CA THR A 132 4.90 -6.55 -3.98
C THR A 132 4.92 -7.46 -2.76
N ARG A 133 3.80 -8.09 -2.41
CA ARG A 133 3.77 -9.14 -1.38
C ARG A 133 4.82 -10.22 -1.65
N LYS A 134 4.89 -10.73 -2.88
CA LYS A 134 5.88 -11.75 -3.28
C LYS A 134 7.30 -11.25 -3.03
N LEU A 135 7.66 -10.07 -3.57
CA LEU A 135 8.97 -9.46 -3.37
C LEU A 135 9.35 -9.35 -1.89
N LEU A 136 8.46 -8.80 -1.07
CA LEU A 136 8.71 -8.59 0.35
C LEU A 136 8.85 -9.90 1.12
N SER A 137 8.08 -10.93 0.76
CA SER A 137 8.15 -12.25 1.39
C SER A 137 9.37 -13.09 1.01
N THR A 138 10.02 -12.82 -0.14
CA THR A 138 11.10 -13.69 -0.66
C THR A 138 12.46 -13.03 -0.77
N THR A 139 12.49 -11.72 -1.05
CA THR A 139 13.72 -11.03 -1.46
C THR A 139 14.09 -9.96 -0.46
N ASN A 140 13.17 -9.05 -0.12
CA ASN A 140 13.46 -7.99 0.83
C ASN A 140 13.39 -8.50 2.28
N LEU A 141 12.57 -9.54 2.53
CA LEU A 141 12.30 -10.09 3.86
C LEU A 141 11.83 -8.99 4.81
N ASP A 142 10.60 -8.53 4.59
CA ASP A 142 9.99 -7.43 5.34
C ASP A 142 8.77 -7.93 6.11
N GLU A 143 8.75 -7.78 7.43
CA GLU A 143 7.71 -8.28 8.32
C GLU A 143 6.31 -7.74 8.02
N GLY A 144 6.21 -6.62 7.31
CA GLY A 144 4.95 -6.00 6.91
C GLY A 144 4.32 -6.58 5.63
N TYR A 145 4.95 -7.56 4.96
CA TYR A 145 4.35 -8.20 3.78
C TYR A 145 2.94 -8.81 3.99
N PRO A 146 2.54 -9.31 5.18
CA PRO A 146 1.18 -9.79 5.41
C PRO A 146 0.10 -8.71 5.21
N PHE A 147 0.43 -7.41 5.39
CA PHE A 147 -0.52 -6.33 5.08
C PHE A 147 -0.86 -6.25 3.58
N PHE A 148 0.08 -6.61 2.69
CA PHE A 148 -0.24 -6.75 1.26
C PHE A 148 -1.10 -7.99 0.98
N THR A 149 -1.02 -9.04 1.80
CA THR A 149 -1.93 -10.19 1.71
C THR A 149 -3.34 -9.81 2.17
N LEU A 150 -3.48 -9.03 3.25
CA LEU A 150 -4.78 -8.48 3.65
C LEU A 150 -5.35 -7.54 2.57
N ALA A 151 -4.53 -6.68 1.97
CA ALA A 151 -4.93 -5.85 0.84
C ALA A 151 -5.43 -6.69 -0.35
N THR A 152 -4.77 -7.82 -0.66
CA THR A 152 -5.22 -8.76 -1.69
C THR A 152 -6.63 -9.28 -1.40
N MET A 153 -6.91 -9.67 -0.15
CA MET A 153 -8.24 -10.11 0.28
C MET A 153 -9.29 -9.02 0.07
N ILE A 154 -9.02 -7.79 0.52
CA ILE A 154 -9.94 -6.64 0.40
C ILE A 154 -10.22 -6.31 -1.07
N LEU A 155 -9.18 -6.25 -1.90
CA LEU A 155 -9.31 -5.94 -3.33
C LEU A 155 -10.09 -7.02 -4.09
N ALA A 156 -9.92 -8.29 -3.71
CA ALA A 156 -10.71 -9.38 -4.26
C ALA A 156 -12.21 -9.22 -3.94
N GLN A 157 -12.56 -8.84 -2.71
CA GLN A 157 -13.97 -8.55 -2.37
C GLN A 157 -14.52 -7.33 -3.13
N LYS A 158 -13.72 -6.27 -3.32
CA LYS A 158 -14.12 -5.12 -4.14
C LYS A 158 -14.38 -5.52 -5.60
N ALA A 159 -13.69 -6.54 -6.10
CA ALA A 159 -13.92 -7.13 -7.41
C ALA A 159 -15.03 -8.21 -7.42
N SER A 160 -15.71 -8.45 -6.30
CA SER A 160 -16.66 -9.57 -6.11
C SER A 160 -16.07 -10.96 -6.41
N ASP A 161 -14.76 -11.10 -6.26
CA ASP A 161 -14.00 -12.34 -6.47
C ASP A 161 -13.83 -13.08 -5.13
N TRP A 162 -14.91 -13.71 -4.68
CA TRP A 162 -14.96 -14.37 -3.38
C TRP A 162 -13.92 -15.49 -3.24
N LYS A 163 -13.70 -16.25 -4.31
CA LYS A 163 -12.70 -17.33 -4.33
C LYS A 163 -11.28 -16.80 -4.09
N ALA A 164 -10.91 -15.69 -4.74
CA ALA A 164 -9.61 -15.07 -4.50
C ALA A 164 -9.52 -14.46 -3.08
N SER A 165 -10.61 -13.89 -2.57
CA SER A 165 -10.67 -13.40 -1.18
C SER A 165 -10.44 -14.52 -0.17
N GLU A 166 -11.06 -15.68 -0.36
CA GLU A 166 -10.92 -16.85 0.52
C GLU A 166 -9.48 -17.39 0.48
N ALA A 167 -8.90 -17.52 -0.72
CA ALA A 167 -7.51 -17.94 -0.89
C ALA A 167 -6.53 -16.95 -0.23
N ALA A 168 -6.82 -15.65 -0.28
CA ALA A 168 -6.04 -14.62 0.39
C ALA A 168 -6.16 -14.71 1.92
N ALA A 169 -7.32 -15.09 2.47
CA ALA A 169 -7.48 -15.31 3.91
C ALA A 169 -6.62 -16.48 4.40
N THR A 170 -6.68 -17.64 3.74
CA THR A 170 -5.80 -18.78 4.04
C THR A 170 -4.33 -18.38 3.95
N ARG A 171 -3.98 -17.60 2.93
CA ARG A 171 -2.61 -17.11 2.76
C ARG A 171 -2.20 -16.17 3.88
N LEU A 172 -3.08 -15.29 4.33
CA LEU A 172 -2.80 -14.30 5.38
C LEU A 172 -2.41 -14.98 6.69
N ILE A 173 -3.14 -16.03 7.08
CA ILE A 173 -2.82 -16.82 8.28
C ILE A 173 -1.43 -17.45 8.15
N ALA A 174 -1.12 -18.02 6.98
CA ALA A 174 0.18 -18.63 6.73
C ALA A 174 1.32 -17.60 6.72
N ASP A 175 1.09 -16.43 6.15
CA ASP A 175 2.04 -15.34 6.04
C ASP A 175 2.36 -14.73 7.41
N GLU A 176 1.34 -14.48 8.21
CA GLU A 176 1.49 -13.99 9.57
C GLU A 176 2.29 -14.97 10.43
N ALA A 177 1.92 -16.26 10.37
CA ALA A 177 2.62 -17.31 11.11
C ALA A 177 4.09 -17.46 10.64
N ALA A 178 4.36 -17.24 9.35
CA ALA A 178 5.72 -17.30 8.81
C ALA A 178 6.59 -16.14 9.30
N VAL A 179 6.04 -14.93 9.45
CA VAL A 179 6.75 -13.79 10.09
C VAL A 179 7.08 -14.13 11.54
N ARG A 180 6.11 -14.61 12.33
CA ARG A 180 6.32 -14.95 13.75
C ARG A 180 7.33 -16.06 13.98
N LYS A 181 7.42 -17.02 13.08
CA LYS A 181 8.35 -18.17 13.18
C LYS A 181 9.72 -17.89 12.57
N SER A 182 9.90 -16.74 11.93
CA SER A 182 11.15 -16.40 11.27
C SER A 182 12.15 -15.82 12.27
N ASP A 183 13.31 -16.47 12.44
CA ASP A 183 14.40 -15.92 13.26
C ASP A 183 14.86 -14.54 12.77
N SER A 184 14.70 -14.26 11.47
CA SER A 184 15.10 -12.98 10.86
C SER A 184 14.05 -11.88 10.90
N LEU A 185 12.80 -12.16 11.28
CA LEU A 185 11.71 -11.17 11.31
C LEU A 185 10.99 -11.10 12.67
N SER A 186 11.01 -12.19 13.45
CA SER A 186 10.27 -12.30 14.71
C SER A 186 10.68 -11.30 15.78
N TYR A 187 11.91 -10.77 15.75
CA TYR A 187 12.35 -9.74 16.70
C TYR A 187 11.62 -8.40 16.53
N LEU A 188 10.91 -8.21 15.40
CA LEU A 188 10.06 -7.07 15.10
C LEU A 188 8.59 -7.33 15.46
N ALA A 189 8.23 -8.54 15.89
CA ALA A 189 6.92 -8.77 16.48
C ALA A 189 6.88 -8.15 17.89
N HIS A 190 5.90 -7.28 18.13
CA HIS A 190 5.78 -6.50 19.35
C HIS A 190 4.78 -7.09 20.35
N ASP A 191 3.75 -7.77 19.86
CA ASP A 191 2.78 -8.48 20.70
C ASP A 191 2.09 -9.63 19.93
N ASP A 192 1.17 -10.31 20.61
CA ASP A 192 0.44 -11.48 20.11
C ASP A 192 -0.79 -11.13 19.25
N GLN A 193 -1.10 -9.85 19.02
CA GLN A 193 -2.25 -9.46 18.21
C GLN A 193 -2.02 -9.86 16.76
N PHE A 194 -3.00 -10.52 16.15
CA PHE A 194 -2.92 -10.95 14.75
C PHE A 194 -2.71 -9.75 13.84
N LEU A 195 -1.70 -9.82 12.97
CA LEU A 195 -1.27 -8.77 12.05
C LEU A 195 -0.74 -7.48 12.70
N PHE A 196 -1.49 -6.86 13.61
CA PHE A 196 -1.11 -5.60 14.28
C PHE A 196 0.05 -5.75 15.25
N GLY A 197 0.26 -6.95 15.80
CA GLY A 197 1.44 -7.27 16.60
C GLY A 197 2.72 -7.40 15.78
N LEU A 198 2.67 -7.36 14.45
CA LEU A 198 3.85 -7.45 13.59
C LEU A 198 4.55 -6.09 13.33
N SER A 199 3.99 -4.98 13.81
CA SER A 199 4.53 -3.65 13.49
C SER A 199 4.35 -2.64 14.63
N VAL A 200 5.38 -1.82 14.90
CA VAL A 200 5.27 -0.64 15.79
C VAL A 200 4.41 0.48 15.21
N TYR A 201 4.15 0.44 13.90
CA TYR A 201 3.50 1.51 13.16
C TYR A 201 1.97 1.45 13.29
N ASN A 202 1.49 1.86 14.47
CA ASN A 202 0.09 1.72 14.87
C ASN A 202 -0.86 2.83 14.40
N GLN A 203 -0.33 3.89 13.79
CA GLN A 203 -1.10 5.10 13.48
C GLN A 203 -2.18 4.88 12.41
N VAL A 204 -2.03 3.85 11.57
CA VAL A 204 -3.03 3.47 10.53
C VAL A 204 -3.89 2.26 10.94
N HIS A 205 -3.79 1.78 12.19
CA HIS A 205 -4.57 0.62 12.65
C HIS A 205 -6.07 0.85 12.54
N SER A 206 -6.55 2.04 12.87
CA SER A 206 -7.99 2.38 12.75
C SER A 206 -8.52 2.24 11.32
N ASP A 207 -7.70 2.59 10.31
CA ASP A 207 -8.07 2.42 8.90
C ASP A 207 -8.16 0.94 8.52
N TRP A 208 -7.20 0.13 8.99
CA TRP A 208 -7.22 -1.32 8.78
C TRP A 208 -8.41 -1.99 9.46
N LEU A 209 -8.70 -1.62 10.71
CA LEU A 209 -9.88 -2.08 11.44
C LEU A 209 -11.17 -1.74 10.71
N ALA A 210 -11.30 -0.49 10.25
CA ALA A 210 -12.48 -0.06 9.48
C ALA A 210 -12.65 -0.88 8.19
N MET A 211 -11.56 -1.17 7.48
CA MET A 211 -11.59 -2.02 6.27
C MET A 211 -11.91 -3.48 6.61
N ALA A 212 -11.37 -4.01 7.72
CA ALA A 212 -11.63 -5.38 8.17
C ALA A 212 -13.09 -5.57 8.60
N CYS A 213 -13.67 -4.61 9.34
CA CYS A 213 -15.09 -4.60 9.70
C CYS A 213 -16.03 -4.59 8.49
N ALA A 214 -15.56 -4.13 7.32
CA ALA A 214 -16.34 -4.12 6.08
C ALA A 214 -16.23 -5.43 5.26
N LEU A 215 -15.34 -6.35 5.65
CA LEU A 215 -15.18 -7.64 4.99
C LEU A 215 -16.44 -8.50 5.15
N LYS A 216 -16.74 -9.28 4.11
CA LYS A 216 -17.87 -10.19 4.06
C LYS A 216 -17.41 -11.63 3.93
N ASN A 217 -18.17 -12.56 4.48
CA ASN A 217 -17.95 -14.00 4.36
C ASN A 217 -19.22 -14.73 3.90
N PRO A 218 -19.72 -14.48 2.67
CA PRO A 218 -21.00 -15.02 2.21
C PRO A 218 -21.02 -16.55 2.11
N ASN A 219 -19.87 -17.16 1.84
CA ASN A 219 -19.71 -18.62 1.69
C ASN A 219 -19.37 -19.34 2.99
N ARG A 220 -19.25 -18.61 4.12
CA ARG A 220 -18.86 -19.15 5.43
C ARG A 220 -17.53 -19.92 5.39
N HIS A 221 -16.56 -19.39 4.65
CA HIS A 221 -15.21 -19.94 4.60
C HIS A 221 -14.53 -19.76 5.96
N GLU A 222 -13.95 -20.83 6.50
CA GLU A 222 -13.41 -20.89 7.86
C GLU A 222 -12.29 -19.87 8.09
N ASP A 223 -11.25 -19.88 7.24
CA ASP A 223 -10.13 -18.94 7.40
C ASP A 223 -10.55 -17.48 7.21
N SER A 224 -11.57 -17.24 6.38
CA SER A 224 -12.12 -15.88 6.22
C SER A 224 -12.83 -15.42 7.47
N GLN A 225 -13.54 -16.33 8.15
CA GLN A 225 -14.17 -16.04 9.43
C GLN A 225 -13.11 -15.75 10.49
N LEU A 226 -12.09 -16.60 10.61
CA LEU A 226 -10.99 -16.44 11.57
C LEU A 226 -10.24 -15.12 11.39
N VAL A 227 -9.94 -14.73 10.14
CA VAL A 227 -9.28 -13.44 9.85
C VAL A 227 -10.16 -12.27 10.27
N ILE A 228 -11.48 -12.31 9.97
CA ILE A 228 -12.40 -11.23 10.33
C ILE A 228 -12.47 -11.10 11.85
N GLU A 229 -12.76 -12.20 12.57
CA GLU A 229 -12.86 -12.21 14.03
C GLU A 229 -11.57 -11.73 14.70
N SER A 230 -10.41 -12.21 14.24
CA SER A 230 -9.11 -11.83 14.80
C SER A 230 -8.77 -10.34 14.62
N LEU A 231 -9.36 -9.68 13.63
CA LEU A 231 -9.16 -8.25 13.36
C LEU A 231 -10.26 -7.37 13.96
N THR A 232 -11.42 -7.92 14.35
CA THR A 232 -12.56 -7.11 14.83
C THR A 232 -12.90 -7.32 16.29
N ASP A 233 -12.45 -8.41 16.91
CA ASP A 233 -12.70 -8.71 18.32
C ASP A 233 -11.64 -8.03 19.20
N HIS A 234 -11.81 -6.72 19.41
CA HIS A 234 -10.98 -5.89 20.28
C HIS A 234 -11.82 -5.09 21.28
#